data_AF-A0A4Z1HDB8-F1
#
_entry.id   AF-A0A4Z1HDB8-F1
#
_cell.length_a   1.000
_cell.length_b   1.000
_cell.length_c   1.000
_cell.angle_alpha   90.00
_cell.angle_beta   90.00
_cell.angle_gamma   90.00
#
_symmetry.space_group_name_H-M   'P 1'
#
loop_
_entity.id
_entity.type
_entity.pdbx_description
1 polymer ?
#
loop_
_entity_poly.entity_id
_entity_poly.type
_entity_poly.pdbx_seq_one_letter_code
_entity_poly.pdbx_strand_id
1 'polypeptide(L)'
;MAISRLSTCTMLRGLLSIVSRSTGLENVTAVNSNSIIKRNICNTTPLWKKKMPDRPAPIDEADFTEVFLHGSGPGGQKINKTSSAVQLKHIPTGMVLKVQATRSRTQNRKIARQMLAERLELLEKGKESRVAIVGETKKKRKSSAVKKSKRKYRLLAEEKAMKAGEGKAEEEEVVEEGFEEVDLDGEKILENMELPMQESPSRGRGP
;
A
#
# COMPACT_ATOMS: atom_id res chain seq x y z
N MET A 1 32.38 -52.44 -19.43
CA MET A 1 31.67 -52.12 -18.17
C MET A 1 31.06 -50.73 -18.31
N ALA A 2 29.78 -50.67 -18.66
CA ALA A 2 29.05 -49.43 -18.86
C ALA A 2 28.29 -49.08 -17.57
N ILE A 3 28.58 -47.93 -16.97
CA ILE A 3 27.77 -47.37 -15.89
C ILE A 3 27.10 -46.13 -16.45
N SER A 4 25.79 -46.27 -16.62
CA SER A 4 24.86 -45.36 -17.26
C SER A 4 24.64 -44.07 -16.46
N ARG A 5 24.60 -42.95 -17.19
CA ARG A 5 24.06 -41.66 -16.73
C ARG A 5 22.55 -41.81 -16.56
N LEU A 6 22.06 -41.87 -15.32
CA LEU A 6 20.64 -41.73 -15.00
C LEU A 6 20.36 -40.31 -14.54
N SER A 7 19.81 -39.54 -15.48
CA SER A 7 19.00 -38.35 -15.25
C SER A 7 17.77 -38.74 -14.43
N THR A 8 17.71 -38.33 -13.16
CA THR A 8 16.51 -38.48 -12.33
C THR A 8 15.87 -37.13 -12.08
N CYS A 9 14.70 -37.01 -12.69
CA CYS A 9 13.74 -35.92 -12.72
C CYS A 9 13.50 -35.24 -11.35
N THR A 10 13.64 -33.91 -11.35
CA THR A 10 13.26 -32.98 -10.28
C THR A 10 11.75 -32.71 -10.26
N MET A 11 10.94 -33.74 -10.04
CA MET A 11 9.51 -33.58 -9.76
C MET A 11 9.10 -34.66 -8.77
N LEU A 12 8.83 -34.25 -7.51
CA LEU A 12 8.19 -34.98 -6.39
C LEU A 12 8.84 -34.61 -5.04
N ARG A 13 8.82 -33.31 -4.71
CA ARG A 13 8.93 -32.83 -3.32
C ARG A 13 7.75 -31.91 -2.97
N GLY A 14 6.57 -32.31 -3.41
CA GLY A 14 5.30 -31.83 -2.88
C GLY A 14 4.57 -33.06 -2.35
N LEU A 15 3.97 -32.94 -1.15
CA LEU A 15 3.14 -33.94 -0.48
C LEU A 15 3.87 -34.95 0.42
N LEU A 16 4.65 -34.49 1.41
CA LEU A 16 4.83 -35.27 2.64
C LEU A 16 5.20 -34.40 3.84
N SER A 17 4.20 -33.78 4.47
CA SER A 17 4.20 -33.46 5.92
C SER A 17 2.87 -32.84 6.36
N ILE A 18 1.77 -33.53 6.10
CA ILE A 18 0.54 -33.38 6.90
C ILE A 18 0.22 -34.79 7.33
N VAL A 19 0.57 -35.13 8.57
CA VAL A 19 -0.04 -36.14 9.44
C VAL A 19 0.90 -36.32 10.64
N SER A 20 0.62 -35.57 11.71
CA SER A 20 0.62 -36.17 13.05
C SER A 20 -0.16 -35.30 14.02
N ARG A 21 -1.30 -35.86 14.42
CA ARG A 21 -1.89 -35.86 15.77
C ARG A 21 -2.49 -34.54 16.27
N SER A 22 -3.74 -34.34 15.85
CA SER A 22 -4.80 -33.83 16.70
C SER A 22 -5.08 -34.82 17.84
N THR A 23 -4.94 -34.39 19.10
CA THR A 23 -5.77 -34.91 20.20
C THR A 23 -6.86 -33.88 20.45
N GLY A 24 -8.10 -34.24 20.13
CA GLY A 24 -9.28 -33.41 20.27
C GLY A 24 -10.45 -33.97 19.47
N LEU A 25 -11.07 -35.01 20.02
CA LEU A 25 -12.46 -35.45 19.80
C LEU A 25 -13.38 -34.20 19.82
N GLU A 26 -14.48 -34.04 19.07
CA GLU A 26 -15.48 -34.98 18.56
C GLU A 26 -16.40 -34.21 17.58
N ASN A 27 -16.80 -34.83 16.48
CA ASN A 27 -18.20 -34.98 16.03
C ASN A 27 -18.30 -35.18 14.51
N VAL A 28 -18.67 -36.41 14.17
CA VAL A 28 -19.15 -36.83 12.85
C VAL A 28 -20.60 -36.36 12.71
N THR A 29 -20.90 -35.57 11.70
CA THR A 29 -22.27 -35.46 11.18
C THR A 29 -22.25 -35.38 9.65
N ALA A 30 -22.80 -36.45 9.06
CA ALA A 30 -23.45 -36.60 7.77
C ALA A 30 -23.13 -35.62 6.62
N VAL A 31 -22.68 -36.21 5.51
CA VAL A 31 -22.77 -35.62 4.17
C VAL A 31 -24.24 -35.35 3.80
N ASN A 32 -24.60 -34.09 3.62
CA ASN A 32 -25.81 -33.69 2.91
C ASN A 32 -25.43 -32.69 1.80
N SER A 33 -25.71 -33.12 0.57
CA SER A 33 -25.51 -32.45 -0.70
C SER A 33 -26.38 -31.19 -0.83
N ASN A 34 -25.81 -30.06 -0.43
CA ASN A 34 -26.01 -28.70 -0.97
C ASN A 34 -25.22 -27.73 -0.07
N SER A 35 -23.92 -27.97 0.06
CA SER A 35 -23.10 -27.21 0.99
C SER A 35 -22.72 -25.88 0.36
N ILE A 36 -23.49 -24.83 0.64
CA ILE A 36 -22.95 -23.47 0.74
C ILE A 36 -21.65 -23.63 1.53
N ILE A 37 -20.51 -23.37 0.89
CA ILE A 37 -19.19 -23.45 1.54
C ILE A 37 -19.18 -22.38 2.63
N LYS A 38 -19.70 -22.72 3.81
CA LYS A 38 -19.57 -21.91 5.01
C LYS A 38 -18.08 -21.99 5.34
N ARG A 39 -17.34 -20.95 4.94
CA ARG A 39 -15.96 -20.77 5.38
C ARG A 39 -16.00 -20.72 6.90
N ASN A 40 -15.68 -21.83 7.55
CA ASN A 40 -15.53 -21.89 8.99
C ASN A 40 -14.44 -20.90 9.37
N ILE A 41 -14.83 -19.84 10.08
CA ILE A 41 -13.91 -18.82 10.57
C ILE A 41 -13.12 -19.48 11.70
N CYS A 42 -11.95 -20.02 11.38
CA CYS A 42 -11.00 -20.45 12.40
C CYS A 42 -10.34 -19.19 13.00
N ASN A 43 -10.64 -18.90 14.26
CA ASN A 43 -10.02 -17.78 15.00
C ASN A 43 -8.63 -18.14 15.54
N THR A 44 -8.15 -19.36 15.29
CA THR A 44 -6.84 -19.82 15.76
C THR A 44 -5.74 -19.15 14.95
N THR A 45 -4.97 -18.26 15.58
CA THR A 45 -3.81 -17.66 14.92
C THR A 45 -2.79 -18.74 14.58
N PRO A 46 -2.29 -18.82 13.33
CA PRO A 46 -1.30 -19.82 12.96
C PRO A 46 -0.02 -19.67 13.79
N LEU A 47 0.43 -20.76 14.41
CA LEU A 47 1.63 -20.83 15.27
C LEU A 47 2.93 -20.39 14.57
N TRP A 48 2.99 -20.43 13.24
CA TRP A 48 4.16 -20.02 12.45
C TRP A 48 4.30 -18.51 12.27
N LYS A 49 3.32 -17.71 12.69
CA LYS A 49 3.38 -16.26 12.58
C LYS A 49 4.12 -15.69 13.78
N LYS A 50 5.34 -15.20 13.55
CA LYS A 50 6.11 -14.45 14.57
C LYS A 50 5.23 -13.33 15.13
N LYS A 51 5.04 -13.31 16.45
CA LYS A 51 4.28 -12.26 17.14
C LYS A 51 4.97 -10.92 16.89
N MET A 52 4.19 -9.86 16.64
CA MET A 52 4.76 -8.52 16.59
C MET A 52 5.29 -8.15 17.97
N PRO A 53 6.39 -7.38 18.05
CA PRO A 53 6.88 -6.87 19.34
C PRO A 53 5.79 -6.04 20.02
N ASP A 54 5.74 -6.12 21.36
CA ASP A 54 4.77 -5.39 22.16
C ASP A 54 5.00 -3.88 22.12
N ARG A 55 3.99 -3.11 22.52
CA ARG A 55 4.08 -1.64 22.47
C ARG A 55 5.03 -1.20 23.59
N PRO A 56 5.88 -0.17 23.37
CA PRO A 56 6.67 0.38 24.45
C PRO A 56 5.77 0.82 25.60
N ALA A 57 6.26 0.62 26.83
CA ALA A 57 5.56 0.99 28.04
C ALA A 57 5.31 2.52 28.08
N PRO A 58 4.26 2.97 28.80
CA PRO A 58 4.11 4.39 29.10
C PRO A 58 5.34 4.93 29.84
N ILE A 59 5.76 6.15 29.49
CA ILE A 59 6.86 6.84 30.18
C ILE A 59 6.31 7.49 31.45
N ASP A 60 7.11 7.47 32.52
CA ASP A 60 6.79 8.12 33.78
C ASP A 60 6.72 9.65 33.62
N GLU A 61 5.75 10.28 34.31
CA GLU A 61 5.50 11.72 34.16
C GLU A 61 6.62 12.61 34.74
N ALA A 62 7.51 12.04 35.57
CA ALA A 62 8.64 12.75 36.16
C ALA A 62 9.79 13.01 35.16
N ASP A 63 9.93 12.17 34.13
CA ASP A 63 11.09 12.19 33.24
C ASP A 63 10.97 13.20 32.09
N PHE A 64 9.80 13.82 31.92
CA PHE A 64 9.58 14.79 30.85
C PHE A 64 8.86 16.05 31.32
N THR A 65 9.19 17.16 30.67
CA THR A 65 8.50 18.43 30.83
C THR A 65 7.57 18.67 29.64
N GLU A 66 6.34 19.10 29.92
CA GLU A 66 5.32 19.40 28.92
C GLU A 66 5.11 20.92 28.79
N VAL A 67 5.14 21.42 27.56
CA VAL A 67 4.85 22.82 27.22
C VAL A 67 3.82 22.88 26.10
N PHE A 68 2.82 23.75 26.23
CA PHE A 68 1.82 23.99 25.19
C PHE A 68 2.22 25.17 24.33
N LEU A 69 2.17 24.97 23.02
CA LEU A 69 2.51 25.96 22.02
C LEU A 69 1.31 26.24 21.11
N HIS A 70 1.33 27.40 20.47
CA HIS A 70 0.45 27.68 19.34
C HIS A 70 0.92 26.89 18.12
N GLY A 71 -0.03 26.54 17.24
CA GLY A 71 0.33 25.81 16.03
C GLY A 71 1.15 26.69 15.09
N SER A 72 2.02 26.04 14.30
CA SER A 72 2.83 26.73 13.28
C SER A 72 2.23 26.54 11.89
N GLY A 73 2.46 27.51 11.00
CA GLY A 73 2.10 27.48 9.58
C GLY A 73 0.95 28.42 9.19
N PRO A 74 0.64 28.53 7.88
CA PRO A 74 -0.53 29.25 7.36
C PRO A 74 -1.80 28.50 7.74
N GLY A 75 -2.17 28.62 9.01
CA GLY A 75 -3.35 28.00 9.60
C GLY A 75 -4.52 28.97 9.69
N GLY A 76 -5.72 28.41 9.85
CA GLY A 76 -6.90 29.20 10.17
C GLY A 76 -6.90 29.70 11.62
N GLN A 77 -7.97 30.43 11.98
CA GLN A 77 -8.16 31.00 13.33
C GLN A 77 -7.87 30.02 14.47
N LYS A 78 -8.28 28.76 14.32
CA LYS A 78 -8.12 27.74 15.38
C LYS A 78 -6.66 27.38 15.66
N ILE A 79 -5.80 27.36 14.64
CA ILE A 79 -4.38 26.99 14.78
C ILE A 79 -3.61 28.13 15.47
N ASN A 80 -3.93 29.37 15.11
CA ASN A 80 -3.20 30.55 15.59
C ASN A 80 -3.66 31.00 16.98
N LYS A 81 -4.96 30.84 17.32
CA LYS A 81 -5.52 31.29 18.61
C LYS A 81 -5.46 30.24 19.72
N THR A 82 -5.41 28.95 19.40
CA THR A 82 -5.47 27.89 20.40
C THR A 82 -4.11 27.23 20.60
N SER A 83 -3.63 27.20 21.83
CA SER A 83 -2.43 26.46 22.26
C SER A 83 -2.66 24.94 22.28
N SER A 84 -2.82 24.37 21.09
CA SER A 84 -3.12 22.95 20.90
C SER A 84 -1.90 22.10 20.59
N ALA A 85 -0.79 22.69 20.14
CA ALA A 85 0.46 21.98 19.88
C ALA A 85 1.16 21.65 21.21
N VAL A 86 1.80 20.48 21.28
CA VAL A 86 2.47 20.00 22.50
C VAL A 86 3.95 19.83 22.21
N GLN A 87 4.78 20.40 23.06
CA GLN A 87 6.21 20.15 23.10
C GLN A 87 6.54 19.34 24.35
N LEU A 88 7.16 18.17 24.15
CA LEU A 88 7.70 17.36 25.23
C LEU A 88 9.21 17.43 25.20
N LYS A 89 9.83 17.67 26.35
CA LYS A 89 11.28 17.57 26.55
C LYS A 89 11.55 16.45 27.53
N HIS A 90 12.26 15.41 27.10
CA HIS A 90 12.75 14.36 27.99
C HIS A 90 14.01 14.85 28.69
N ILE A 91 13.98 14.91 30.01
CA ILE A 91 15.05 15.51 30.83
C ILE A 91 16.34 14.68 30.75
N PRO A 92 16.33 13.33 30.92
CA PRO A 92 17.57 12.56 30.97
C PRO A 92 18.31 12.54 29.62
N THR A 93 17.58 12.37 28.51
CA THR A 93 18.18 12.26 27.18
C THR A 93 18.30 13.61 26.46
N GLY A 94 17.72 14.68 27.01
CA GLY A 94 17.68 16.02 26.39
C GLY A 94 16.85 16.12 25.11
N MET A 95 16.08 15.09 24.74
CA MET A 95 15.31 15.05 23.51
C MET A 95 14.11 15.99 23.57
N VAL A 96 13.87 16.70 22.47
CA VAL A 96 12.73 17.59 22.33
C VAL A 96 11.86 17.12 21.17
N LEU A 97 10.58 16.87 21.43
CA LEU A 97 9.59 16.51 20.43
C LEU A 97 8.48 17.57 20.39
N LYS A 98 8.15 18.04 19.19
CA LYS A 98 7.01 18.92 18.94
C LYS A 98 5.97 18.17 18.13
N VAL A 99 4.73 18.15 18.61
CA VAL A 99 3.63 17.40 17.98
C VAL A 99 2.42 18.31 17.76
N GLN A 100 1.99 18.37 16.51
CA GLN A 100 0.78 19.05 16.04
C GLN A 100 0.06 18.13 15.06
N ALA A 101 -0.67 17.14 15.58
CA ALA A 101 -1.35 16.14 14.74
C ALA A 101 -2.83 16.48 14.53
N THR A 102 -3.50 16.96 15.58
CA THR A 102 -4.94 17.29 15.53
C THR A 102 -5.23 18.63 16.18
N ARG A 103 -6.49 19.09 16.02
CA ARG A 103 -7.00 20.33 16.64
C ARG A 103 -7.23 20.22 18.15
N SER A 104 -7.09 19.03 18.73
CA SER A 104 -7.39 18.76 20.14
C SER A 104 -6.11 18.60 20.96
N ARG A 105 -5.96 19.43 22.00
CA ARG A 105 -4.80 19.38 22.91
C ARG A 105 -4.64 18.00 23.53
N THR A 106 -5.70 17.42 24.11
CA THR A 106 -5.64 16.13 24.82
C THR A 106 -5.20 14.98 23.92
N GLN A 107 -5.62 15.00 22.65
CA GLN A 107 -5.20 14.01 21.68
C GLN A 107 -3.72 14.19 21.30
N ASN A 108 -3.28 15.43 21.10
CA ASN A 108 -1.87 15.73 20.86
C ASN A 108 -0.98 15.31 22.04
N ARG A 109 -1.43 15.45 23.29
CA ARG A 109 -0.71 14.94 24.48
C ARG A 109 -0.48 13.43 24.40
N LYS A 110 -1.55 12.68 24.13
CA LYS A 110 -1.48 11.20 24.01
C LYS A 110 -0.53 10.78 22.89
N ILE A 111 -0.63 11.43 21.74
CA ILE A 111 0.23 11.17 20.59
C ILE A 111 1.68 11.51 20.92
N ALA A 112 1.94 12.66 21.56
CA ALA A 112 3.28 13.08 21.92
C ALA A 112 3.98 12.10 22.87
N ARG A 113 3.28 11.62 23.90
CA ARG A 113 3.84 10.60 24.82
C ARG A 113 4.13 9.29 24.11
N GLN A 114 3.22 8.84 23.25
CA GLN A 114 3.45 7.63 22.46
C GLN A 114 4.66 7.78 21.53
N MET A 115 4.77 8.93 20.84
CA MET A 115 5.91 9.20 19.98
C MET A 115 7.22 9.30 20.75
N LEU A 116 7.20 9.87 21.97
CA LEU A 116 8.37 9.92 22.82
C LEU A 116 8.82 8.51 23.21
N ALA A 117 7.89 7.64 23.63
CA ALA A 117 8.20 6.25 23.99
C ALA A 117 8.77 5.46 22.81
N GLU A 118 8.19 5.65 21.62
CA GLU A 118 8.67 5.05 20.37
C GLU A 118 10.08 5.52 19.99
N ARG A 119 10.41 6.79 20.26
CA ARG A 119 11.72 7.36 19.96
C ARG A 119 12.78 6.89 20.95
N LEU A 120 12.44 6.81 22.24
CA LEU A 120 13.33 6.26 23.27
C LEU A 120 13.63 4.78 22.99
N GLU A 121 12.62 3.98 22.70
CA GLU A 121 12.82 2.57 22.35
C GLU A 121 13.69 2.41 21.09
N LEU A 122 13.56 3.31 20.11
CA LEU A 122 14.41 3.31 18.93
C LEU A 122 15.86 3.65 19.26
N LEU A 123 16.11 4.54 20.22
CA LEU A 123 17.47 4.84 20.67
C LEU A 123 18.09 3.65 21.42
N GLU A 124 17.32 2.98 22.27
CA GLU A 124 17.78 1.84 23.07
C GLU A 124 18.01 0.58 22.22
N LYS A 125 17.04 0.22 21.36
CA LYS A 125 17.02 -1.07 20.63
C LYS A 125 17.36 -0.95 19.15
N GLY A 126 17.39 0.26 18.59
CA GLY A 126 17.71 0.50 17.17
C GLY A 126 16.79 -0.27 16.21
N LYS A 127 17.37 -1.23 15.48
CA LYS A 127 16.69 -2.05 14.47
C LYS A 127 15.69 -3.05 15.07
N GLU A 128 15.86 -3.41 16.34
CA GLU A 128 14.98 -4.34 17.06
C GLU A 128 13.78 -3.62 17.67
N SER A 129 13.75 -2.28 17.61
CA SER A 129 12.59 -1.51 18.06
C SER A 129 11.34 -1.90 17.27
N ARG A 130 10.18 -1.82 17.93
CA ARG A 130 8.88 -2.09 17.29
C ARG A 130 8.66 -1.23 16.06
N VAL A 131 9.04 0.06 16.13
CA VAL A 131 8.88 1.00 15.02
C VAL A 131 9.68 0.54 13.80
N ALA A 132 10.92 0.09 13.98
CA ALA A 132 11.75 -0.41 12.89
C ALA A 132 11.15 -1.69 12.27
N ILE A 133 10.76 -2.66 13.10
CA ILE A 133 10.17 -3.93 12.64
C ILE A 133 8.85 -3.71 11.89
N VAL A 134 7.97 -2.88 12.44
CA VAL A 134 6.69 -2.53 11.79
C VAL A 134 6.94 -1.76 10.50
N GLY A 135 7.91 -0.84 10.49
CA GLY A 135 8.33 -0.10 9.31
C GLY A 135 8.82 -1.02 8.20
N GLU A 136 9.68 -1.97 8.53
CA GLU A 136 10.21 -2.96 7.59
C GLU A 136 9.11 -3.87 7.03
N THR A 137 8.21 -4.34 7.89
CA THR A 137 7.06 -5.16 7.49
C THR A 137 6.15 -4.41 6.52
N LYS A 138 5.85 -3.12 6.81
CA LYS A 138 5.09 -2.26 5.90
C LYS A 138 5.81 -2.07 4.57
N LYS A 139 7.13 -1.86 4.58
CA LYS A 139 7.96 -1.72 3.37
C LYS A 139 7.93 -2.99 2.52
N LYS A 140 8.09 -4.17 3.12
CA LYS A 140 7.99 -5.48 2.47
C LYS A 140 6.61 -5.73 1.85
N ARG A 141 5.54 -5.38 2.56
CA ARG A 141 4.17 -5.50 2.04
C ARG A 141 3.95 -4.57 0.84
N LYS A 142 4.40 -3.32 0.93
CA LYS A 142 4.32 -2.35 -0.18
C LYS A 142 5.10 -2.82 -1.40
N SER A 143 6.35 -3.25 -1.25
CA SER A 143 7.17 -3.70 -2.38
C SER A 143 6.57 -4.94 -3.07
N SER A 144 6.00 -5.86 -2.30
CA SER A 144 5.30 -7.03 -2.83
C SER A 144 4.03 -6.64 -3.59
N ALA A 145 3.24 -5.70 -3.06
CA ALA A 145 2.04 -5.19 -3.74
C ALA A 145 2.39 -4.49 -5.06
N VAL A 146 3.44 -3.67 -5.06
CA VAL A 146 3.94 -3.01 -6.28
C VAL A 146 4.41 -4.05 -7.31
N LYS A 147 5.17 -5.07 -6.91
CA LYS A 147 5.60 -6.15 -7.82
C LYS A 147 4.42 -6.89 -8.44
N LYS A 148 3.40 -7.22 -7.65
CA LYS A 148 2.18 -7.88 -8.14
C LYS A 148 1.41 -7.00 -9.13
N SER A 149 1.24 -5.73 -8.79
CA SER A 149 0.62 -4.72 -9.65
C SER A 149 1.35 -4.64 -11.00
N LYS A 150 2.67 -4.48 -10.98
CA LYS A 150 3.49 -4.44 -12.21
C LYS A 150 3.33 -5.69 -13.08
N ARG A 151 3.33 -6.88 -12.48
CA ARG A 151 3.10 -8.14 -13.23
C ARG A 151 1.73 -8.15 -13.88
N LYS A 152 0.68 -7.75 -13.15
CA LYS A 152 -0.69 -7.68 -13.68
C LYS A 152 -0.76 -6.75 -14.89
N TYR A 153 -0.24 -5.53 -14.77
CA TYR A 153 -0.31 -4.57 -15.88
C TYR A 153 0.56 -4.96 -17.07
N ARG A 154 1.68 -5.67 -16.84
CA ARG A 154 2.50 -6.21 -17.92
C ARG A 154 1.76 -7.30 -18.71
N LEU A 155 1.14 -8.26 -18.02
CA LEU A 155 0.32 -9.30 -18.67
C LEU A 155 -0.84 -8.70 -19.46
N LEU A 156 -1.54 -7.72 -18.89
CA LEU A 156 -2.63 -7.03 -19.59
C LEU A 156 -2.13 -6.24 -20.82
N ALA A 157 -0.90 -5.72 -20.79
CA ALA A 157 -0.31 -5.04 -21.94
C ALA A 157 0.07 -6.05 -23.03
N GLU A 158 0.65 -7.19 -22.67
CA GLU A 158 0.98 -8.30 -23.58
C GLU A 158 -0.30 -8.88 -24.23
N GLU A 159 -1.36 -9.13 -23.45
CA GLU A 159 -2.67 -9.58 -23.97
C GLU A 159 -3.30 -8.57 -24.93
N LYS A 160 -3.20 -7.27 -24.64
CA LYS A 160 -3.67 -6.21 -25.54
C LYS A 160 -2.84 -6.14 -26.82
N ALA A 161 -1.53 -6.32 -26.74
CA ALA A 161 -0.66 -6.34 -27.90
C ALA A 161 -0.93 -7.54 -28.81
N MET A 162 -1.18 -8.73 -28.23
CA MET A 162 -1.58 -9.92 -28.99
C MET A 162 -2.92 -9.71 -29.70
N LYS A 163 -3.95 -9.21 -28.99
CA LYS A 163 -5.25 -8.90 -29.60
C LYS A 163 -5.18 -7.83 -30.69
N ALA A 164 -4.31 -6.83 -30.54
CA ALA A 164 -4.09 -5.81 -31.56
C ALA A 164 -3.32 -6.34 -32.79
N GLY A 165 -2.55 -7.41 -32.64
CA GLY A 165 -1.90 -8.11 -33.75
C GLY A 165 -2.87 -9.03 -34.49
N GLU A 166 -3.77 -9.72 -33.79
CA GLU A 166 -4.80 -10.58 -34.37
C GLU A 166 -5.86 -9.78 -35.15
N GLY A 167 -6.29 -8.62 -34.63
CA GLY A 167 -7.24 -7.74 -35.33
C GLY A 167 -6.71 -7.06 -36.61
N LYS A 168 -5.41 -7.19 -36.93
CA LYS A 168 -4.82 -6.73 -38.19
C LYS A 168 -4.73 -7.82 -39.26
N ALA A 169 -4.85 -9.10 -38.88
CA ALA A 169 -4.81 -10.22 -39.82
C ALA A 169 -6.18 -10.52 -40.46
N GLU A 170 -7.27 -9.98 -39.90
CA GLU A 170 -8.64 -10.16 -40.41
C GLU A 170 -9.11 -9.03 -41.35
N GLU A 171 -8.35 -7.94 -41.51
CA GLU A 171 -8.67 -6.83 -42.45
C GLU A 171 -7.99 -6.95 -43.84
N GLU A 172 -7.16 -7.98 -44.09
CA GLU A 172 -6.49 -8.18 -45.40
C GLU A 172 -7.20 -9.16 -46.36
N GLU A 173 -8.37 -9.72 -46.00
CA GLU A 173 -9.24 -10.46 -46.94
C GLU A 173 -10.63 -9.82 -47.06
N VAL A 174 -10.73 -8.73 -47.82
CA VAL A 174 -11.96 -8.41 -48.57
C VAL A 174 -11.55 -8.01 -49.99
N VAL A 175 -11.83 -8.94 -50.89
CA VAL A 175 -11.61 -8.90 -52.34
C VAL A 175 -12.49 -7.84 -53.00
N GLU A 176 -11.95 -7.22 -54.05
CA GLU A 176 -12.62 -6.37 -55.03
C GLU A 176 -14.01 -6.88 -55.42
N GLU A 177 -15.03 -6.02 -55.35
CA GLU A 177 -16.08 -5.94 -56.37
C GLU A 177 -16.71 -4.54 -56.32
N GLY A 178 -16.73 -3.88 -57.47
CA GLY A 178 -16.89 -2.44 -57.61
C GLY A 178 -18.28 -1.89 -57.30
N PHE A 179 -18.34 -0.56 -57.15
CA PHE A 179 -19.52 0.20 -57.49
C PHE A 179 -19.13 1.60 -57.96
N GLU A 180 -19.93 2.08 -58.90
CA GLU A 180 -19.64 3.12 -59.89
C GLU A 180 -19.42 4.52 -59.31
N GLU A 181 -18.61 5.24 -60.06
CA GLU A 181 -18.37 6.68 -60.04
C GLU A 181 -19.68 7.45 -60.29
N VAL A 182 -20.00 8.40 -59.41
CA VAL A 182 -20.89 9.52 -59.72
C VAL A 182 -20.37 10.77 -59.02
N ASP A 183 -19.69 11.61 -59.81
CA ASP A 183 -19.23 12.95 -59.48
C ASP A 183 -20.41 13.91 -59.30
N LEU A 184 -20.38 14.78 -58.27
CA LEU A 184 -20.97 16.13 -58.29
C LEU A 184 -20.31 17.04 -57.23
N ASP A 185 -19.21 17.68 -57.65
CA ASP A 185 -18.85 19.10 -57.53
C ASP A 185 -19.02 19.93 -56.22
N GLY A 186 -17.87 20.52 -55.81
CA GLY A 186 -17.76 21.89 -55.21
C GLY A 186 -17.96 21.97 -53.69
N GLU A 187 -17.13 22.63 -52.87
CA GLU A 187 -16.13 23.68 -53.07
C GLU A 187 -15.06 23.60 -51.96
N LYS A 188 -13.84 24.04 -52.31
CA LYS A 188 -12.76 24.35 -51.36
C LYS A 188 -13.13 25.57 -50.52
N ILE A 189 -12.90 25.52 -49.20
CA ILE A 189 -12.30 26.66 -48.51
C ILE A 189 -11.10 26.16 -47.72
N LEU A 190 -9.98 26.77 -48.08
CA LEU A 190 -8.64 26.60 -47.57
C LEU A 190 -8.53 27.15 -46.13
N GLU A 191 -7.44 26.71 -45.51
CA GLU A 191 -6.47 27.56 -44.83
C GLU A 191 -6.39 27.40 -43.30
N ASN A 192 -5.27 26.77 -42.95
CA ASN A 192 -4.69 26.64 -41.64
C ASN A 192 -4.44 28.04 -41.02
N MET A 193 -4.59 28.17 -39.70
CA MET A 193 -3.70 29.08 -38.97
C MET A 193 -3.49 28.62 -37.53
N GLU A 194 -2.21 28.37 -37.25
CA GLU A 194 -1.62 28.11 -35.94
C GLU A 194 -1.70 29.32 -34.99
N LEU A 195 -1.96 28.99 -33.71
CA LEU A 195 -1.41 29.60 -32.46
C LEU A 195 -1.83 31.06 -32.11
N PRO A 196 -1.80 31.51 -30.82
CA PRO A 196 -0.91 31.07 -29.73
C PRO A 196 -1.50 30.99 -28.30
N MET A 197 -0.65 30.50 -27.40
CA MET A 197 -0.71 30.65 -25.94
C MET A 197 -1.10 32.07 -25.49
N GLN A 198 -1.97 32.18 -24.49
CA GLN A 198 -2.05 33.37 -23.65
C GLN A 198 -2.24 33.02 -22.16
N GLU A 199 -1.59 33.86 -21.37
CA GLU A 199 -1.29 33.75 -19.95
C GLU A 199 -2.50 33.98 -19.03
N SER A 200 -2.34 33.51 -17.79
CA SER A 200 -3.26 33.60 -16.66
C SER A 200 -3.55 35.04 -16.17
N PRO A 201 -4.73 35.29 -15.58
CA PRO A 201 -4.88 36.35 -14.59
C PRO A 201 -4.84 35.81 -13.15
N SER A 202 -3.81 36.24 -12.43
CA SER A 202 -3.68 36.21 -10.97
C SER A 202 -4.87 36.90 -10.29
N ARG A 203 -5.62 36.18 -9.46
CA ARG A 203 -6.59 36.80 -8.55
C ARG A 203 -5.90 37.15 -7.24
N GLY A 204 -5.34 38.36 -7.19
CA GLY A 204 -4.96 39.02 -5.94
C GLY A 204 -6.20 39.32 -5.10
N ARG A 205 -6.14 38.97 -3.81
CA ARG A 205 -7.00 39.52 -2.77
C ARG A 205 -6.09 40.08 -1.69
N GLY A 206 -6.16 41.38 -1.49
CA GLY A 206 -5.74 42.06 -0.27
C GLY A 206 -6.68 43.23 -0.04
N PRO A 207 -6.34 44.14 0.87
CA PRO A 207 -5.74 43.89 2.19
C PRO A 207 -6.76 43.38 3.22
#